data_AF-A0A842LLL9-F1
#
_entry.id   AF-A0A842LLL9-F1
#
_cell.length_a   1.000
_cell.length_b   1.000
_cell.length_c   1.000
_cell.angle_alpha   90.00
_cell.angle_beta   90.00
_cell.angle_gamma   90.00
#
_symmetry.space_group_name_H-M   'P 1'
#
loop_
_entity.id
_entity.type
_entity.pdbx_description
1 polymer ?
#
loop_
_entity_poly.entity_id
_entity_poly.type
_entity_poly.pdbx_seq_one_letter_code
_entity_poly.pdbx_strand_id
1 'polypeptide(L)'
;MPVAKGAIELIVPTLTRYEVLNALSRAVRGLKGKTLPLAEAKEILKALEGLDLREKDISGLEEEILGFTLEYGCTAYDGAYLALAAKESAPFITGDSRLYQVVREKLPWVLWLGDYGKEGKWLKSE
;
A
#
# COMPACT_ATOMS: atom_id res chain seq x y z
N MET A 1 18.32 9.00 -10.37
CA MET A 1 17.97 9.72 -9.12
C MET A 1 18.18 8.72 -7.99
N PRO A 2 19.02 9.00 -6.98
CA PRO A 2 19.37 7.97 -6.02
C PRO A 2 18.22 7.79 -5.03
N VAL A 3 17.52 6.67 -5.17
CA VAL A 3 16.76 6.06 -4.08
C VAL A 3 17.76 5.86 -2.93
N ALA A 4 17.42 6.30 -1.73
CA ALA A 4 18.31 6.24 -0.57
C ALA A 4 18.90 4.82 -0.42
N LYS A 5 20.23 4.73 -0.38
CA LYS A 5 20.96 3.49 -0.13
C LYS A 5 20.58 2.94 1.26
N GLY A 6 19.72 1.91 1.29
CA GLY A 6 19.79 0.82 2.27
C GLY A 6 19.22 1.03 3.67
N ALA A 7 18.41 2.05 3.95
CA ALA A 7 17.86 2.26 5.30
C ALA A 7 16.38 1.85 5.47
N ILE A 8 15.66 1.56 4.38
CA ILE A 8 14.20 1.29 4.43
C ILE A 8 13.87 0.13 3.50
N GLU A 9 13.27 -0.90 4.05
CA GLU A 9 12.70 -2.03 3.31
C GLU A 9 11.21 -1.80 3.08
N LEU A 10 10.75 -1.98 1.83
CA LEU A 10 9.33 -1.88 1.49
C LEU A 10 8.74 -3.28 1.41
N ILE A 11 7.78 -3.58 2.28
CA ILE A 11 7.12 -4.88 2.34
C ILE A 11 5.69 -4.72 1.85
N VAL A 12 5.24 -5.63 0.98
CA VAL A 12 3.89 -5.61 0.41
C VAL A 12 3.30 -7.02 0.33
N PRO A 13 1.97 -7.20 0.41
CA PRO A 13 1.34 -8.46 0.06
C PRO A 13 1.56 -8.78 -1.43
N THR A 14 1.62 -10.06 -1.79
CA THR A 14 1.68 -10.49 -3.22
C THR A 14 0.51 -9.96 -4.05
N LEU A 15 -0.61 -9.63 -3.40
CA LEU A 15 -1.80 -9.04 -4.02
C LEU A 15 -1.54 -7.66 -4.64
N THR A 16 -0.57 -6.88 -4.13
CA THR A 16 -0.26 -5.52 -4.60
C THR A 16 0.01 -5.46 -6.10
N ARG A 17 0.66 -6.49 -6.67
CA ARG A 17 0.88 -6.56 -8.12
C ARG A 17 -0.43 -6.58 -8.90
N TYR A 18 -1.40 -7.37 -8.45
CA TYR A 18 -2.71 -7.47 -9.09
C TYR A 18 -3.49 -6.16 -8.98
N GLU A 19 -3.40 -5.47 -7.83
CA GLU A 19 -4.02 -4.16 -7.65
C GLU A 19 -3.45 -3.11 -8.60
N VAL A 20 -2.13 -3.03 -8.74
CA VAL A 20 -1.50 -2.07 -9.65
C VAL A 20 -1.86 -2.38 -11.10
N LEU A 21 -1.78 -3.66 -11.52
CA LEU A 21 -2.16 -4.05 -12.88
C LEU A 21 -3.64 -3.77 -13.17
N ASN A 22 -4.53 -4.02 -12.21
CA ASN A 22 -5.94 -3.70 -12.35
C ASN A 22 -6.16 -2.18 -12.44
N ALA A 23 -5.48 -1.39 -11.60
CA ALA A 23 -5.56 0.07 -11.66
C ALA A 23 -5.11 0.62 -13.02
N LEU A 24 -3.95 0.16 -13.53
CA LEU A 24 -3.44 0.53 -14.85
C LEU A 24 -4.40 0.11 -15.96
N SER A 25 -4.91 -1.13 -15.94
CA SER A 25 -5.88 -1.62 -16.92
C SER A 25 -7.15 -0.76 -16.96
N ARG A 26 -7.69 -0.40 -15.79
CA ARG A 26 -8.86 0.48 -15.70
C ARG A 26 -8.58 1.89 -16.21
N ALA A 27 -7.38 2.42 -15.97
CA ALA A 27 -6.96 3.74 -16.47
C ALA A 27 -6.79 3.74 -18.00
N VAL A 28 -6.17 2.71 -18.57
CA VAL A 28 -6.03 2.55 -20.03
C VAL A 28 -7.38 2.36 -20.71
N ARG A 29 -8.35 1.74 -20.03
CA ARG A 29 -9.71 1.56 -20.53
C ARG A 29 -10.61 2.79 -20.34
N GLY A 30 -10.11 3.87 -19.72
CA GLY A 30 -10.88 5.10 -19.50
C GLY A 30 -12.04 4.97 -18.51
N LEU A 31 -12.05 3.95 -17.64
CA LEU A 31 -13.20 3.64 -16.77
C LEU A 31 -13.45 4.67 -15.64
N LYS A 32 -12.55 5.65 -15.49
CA LYS A 32 -12.70 6.79 -14.56
C LYS A 32 -12.65 8.15 -15.28
N GLY A 33 -12.98 8.18 -16.58
CA GLY A 33 -13.18 9.41 -17.36
C GLY A 33 -11.94 9.94 -18.08
N LYS A 34 -10.72 9.59 -17.64
CA LYS A 34 -9.49 9.87 -18.40
C LYS A 34 -8.82 8.57 -18.81
N THR A 35 -8.41 8.52 -20.08
CA THR A 35 -7.68 7.40 -20.66
C THR A 35 -6.18 7.63 -20.51
N LEU A 36 -5.50 6.70 -19.85
CA LEU A 36 -4.04 6.68 -19.79
C LEU A 36 -3.50 5.98 -21.07
N PRO A 37 -2.59 6.59 -21.84
CA PRO A 37 -1.96 5.90 -22.96
C PRO A 37 -1.25 4.61 -22.52
N LEU A 38 -1.36 3.54 -23.31
CA LEU A 38 -0.74 2.26 -22.98
C LEU A 38 0.78 2.36 -22.79
N ALA A 39 1.44 3.24 -23.55
CA ALA A 39 2.88 3.50 -23.40
C ALA A 39 3.21 4.05 -22.00
N GLU A 40 2.45 5.02 -21.51
CA GLU A 40 2.61 5.57 -20.16
C GLU A 40 2.33 4.52 -19.08
N ALA A 41 1.30 3.68 -19.27
CA ALA A 41 1.01 2.58 -18.34
C ALA A 41 2.17 1.59 -18.24
N LYS A 42 2.86 1.28 -19.35
CA LYS A 42 4.04 0.42 -19.37
C LYS A 42 5.24 1.06 -18.69
N GLU A 43 5.45 2.37 -18.85
CA GLU A 43 6.51 3.09 -18.12
C GLU A 43 6.26 3.10 -16.61
N ILE A 44 5.00 3.27 -16.16
CA ILE A 44 4.63 3.16 -14.74
C ILE A 44 4.91 1.76 -14.21
N LEU A 45 4.53 0.71 -14.95
CA LEU A 45 4.80 -0.67 -14.54
C LEU A 45 6.31 -0.93 -14.41
N LYS A 46 7.11 -0.47 -15.38
CA LYS A 46 8.57 -0.59 -15.34
C LYS A 46 9.19 0.17 -14.17
N ALA A 47 8.65 1.34 -13.83
CA ALA A 47 9.09 2.10 -12.66
C ALA A 47 8.78 1.35 -11.35
N LEU A 48 7.62 0.69 -11.26
CA LEU A 48 7.26 -0.17 -10.12
C LEU A 48 8.19 -1.38 -10.00
N GLU A 49 8.49 -2.05 -11.12
CA GLU A 49 9.43 -3.19 -11.15
C GLU A 49 10.86 -2.80 -10.76
N GLY A 50 11.22 -1.52 -10.89
CA GLY A 50 12.49 -0.98 -10.41
C GLY A 50 12.53 -0.67 -8.91
N LEU A 51 11.40 -0.79 -8.19
CA LEU A 51 11.36 -0.66 -6.74
C LEU A 51 11.74 -1.99 -6.08
N ASP A 52 12.52 -1.90 -5.00
CA ASP A 52 12.87 -3.06 -4.17
C ASP A 52 11.71 -3.37 -3.20
N LEU A 53 10.63 -3.95 -3.74
CA LEU A 53 9.47 -4.40 -2.99
C LEU A 53 9.66 -5.86 -2.57
N ARG A 54 9.70 -6.11 -1.26
CA ARG A 54 9.65 -7.45 -0.71
C ARG A 54 8.22 -7.92 -0.59
N GLU A 55 7.84 -8.78 -1.52
CA GLU A 55 6.54 -9.43 -1.50
C GLU A 55 6.49 -10.55 -0.47
N LYS A 56 5.39 -10.57 0.30
CA LYS A 56 5.05 -11.64 1.23
C LYS A 56 3.68 -12.19 0.87
N ASP A 57 3.56 -13.51 0.85
CA ASP A 57 2.25 -14.15 0.77
C ASP A 57 1.50 -14.02 2.11
N ILE A 58 0.21 -14.32 2.08
CA ILE A 58 -0.69 -14.20 3.24
C ILE A 58 -0.85 -15.52 4.00
N SER A 59 -0.08 -16.56 3.69
CA SER A 59 -0.25 -17.86 4.33
C SER A 59 0.05 -17.74 5.83
N GLY A 60 -0.88 -18.18 6.66
CA GLY A 60 -0.81 -18.01 8.11
C GLY A 60 -1.11 -16.59 8.58
N LEU A 61 -1.85 -15.81 7.79
CA LEU A 61 -2.43 -14.52 8.17
C LEU A 61 -3.95 -14.48 7.98
N GLU A 62 -4.58 -15.57 7.54
CA GLU A 62 -5.99 -15.59 7.13
C GLU A 62 -6.94 -15.21 8.27
N GLU A 63 -6.65 -15.68 9.49
CA GLU A 63 -7.45 -15.36 10.68
C GLU A 63 -7.29 -13.89 11.07
N GLU A 64 -6.07 -13.36 11.06
CA GLU A 64 -5.81 -11.95 11.34
C GLU A 64 -6.46 -11.05 10.29
N ILE A 65 -6.36 -11.40 9.01
CA ILE A 65 -7.02 -10.68 7.91
C ILE A 65 -8.52 -10.62 8.16
N LEU A 66 -9.14 -11.78 8.43
CA LEU A 66 -10.57 -11.84 8.72
C LEU A 66 -10.91 -10.98 9.94
N GLY A 67 -10.12 -11.05 11.01
CA GLY A 67 -10.27 -10.23 12.20
C GLY A 67 -10.29 -8.73 11.89
N PHE A 68 -9.29 -8.24 11.15
CA PHE A 68 -9.25 -6.84 10.71
C PHE A 68 -10.46 -6.45 9.85
N THR A 69 -10.90 -7.31 8.93
CA THR A 69 -12.07 -6.99 8.09
C THR A 69 -13.35 -6.85 8.90
N LEU A 70 -13.55 -7.69 9.91
CA LEU A 70 -14.75 -7.68 10.75
C LEU A 70 -14.70 -6.52 11.75
N GLU A 71 -13.55 -6.25 12.34
CA GLU A 71 -13.37 -5.17 13.32
C GLU A 71 -13.51 -3.79 12.69
N TYR A 72 -12.91 -3.59 11.51
CA TYR A 72 -12.84 -2.28 10.87
C TYR A 72 -13.77 -2.14 9.65
N GLY A 73 -14.50 -3.19 9.25
CA GLY A 73 -15.39 -3.14 8.09
C GLY A 73 -14.68 -2.82 6.77
N CYS A 74 -13.40 -3.16 6.66
CA CYS A 74 -12.59 -3.01 5.45
C CYS A 74 -12.64 -4.28 4.58
N THR A 75 -12.08 -4.21 3.38
CA THR A 75 -12.02 -5.39 2.50
C THR A 75 -10.92 -6.37 2.95
N ALA A 76 -10.99 -7.63 2.50
CA ALA A 76 -9.91 -8.59 2.74
C ALA A 76 -8.56 -8.14 2.13
N TYR A 77 -8.60 -7.33 1.07
CA TYR A 77 -7.39 -6.73 0.49
C TYR A 77 -6.76 -5.72 1.45
N ASP A 78 -7.56 -4.81 2.00
CA ASP A 78 -7.10 -3.87 3.03
C ASP A 78 -6.61 -4.60 4.29
N GLY A 79 -7.36 -5.63 4.71
CA GLY A 79 -7.00 -6.51 5.83
C GLY A 79 -5.66 -7.21 5.63
N ALA A 80 -5.31 -7.61 4.41
CA ALA A 80 -4.00 -8.20 4.10
C ALA A 80 -2.84 -7.24 4.37
N TYR A 81 -2.98 -5.96 4.03
CA TYR A 81 -1.97 -4.96 4.36
C TYR A 81 -1.87 -4.73 5.87
N LEU A 82 -3.00 -4.65 6.58
CA LEU A 82 -3.03 -4.46 8.03
C LEU A 82 -2.42 -5.65 8.79
N ALA A 83 -2.80 -6.87 8.42
CA ALA A 83 -2.29 -8.10 9.02
C ALA A 83 -0.78 -8.25 8.79
N LEU A 84 -0.32 -7.97 7.57
CA LEU A 84 1.09 -8.01 7.24
C LEU A 84 1.89 -6.97 8.04
N ALA A 85 1.42 -5.72 8.09
CA ALA A 85 2.07 -4.67 8.85
C ALA A 85 2.15 -5.00 10.36
N ALA A 86 1.06 -5.53 10.92
CA ALA A 86 1.03 -5.97 12.32
C ALA A 86 2.03 -7.11 12.59
N LYS A 87 2.07 -8.14 11.73
CA LYS A 87 3.01 -9.27 11.84
C LYS A 87 4.47 -8.83 11.76
N GLU A 88 4.76 -7.88 10.88
CA GLU A 88 6.12 -7.34 10.69
C GLU A 88 6.48 -6.23 11.68
N SER A 89 5.55 -5.83 12.55
CA SER A 89 5.70 -4.67 13.44
C SER A 89 6.15 -3.41 12.67
N ALA A 90 5.64 -3.25 11.45
CA ALA A 90 6.04 -2.19 10.53
C ALA A 90 4.94 -1.13 10.40
N PRO A 91 5.29 0.16 10.21
CA PRO A 91 4.30 1.17 9.86
C PRO A 91 3.61 0.84 8.53
N PHE A 92 2.28 0.98 8.49
CA PHE A 92 1.51 0.83 7.26
C PHE A 92 1.21 2.21 6.66
N ILE A 93 1.70 2.47 5.46
CA ILE A 93 1.44 3.72 4.74
C ILE A 93 0.31 3.48 3.73
N THR A 94 -0.76 4.27 3.81
CA THR A 94 -1.87 4.18 2.86
C THR A 94 -2.24 5.53 2.26
N GLY A 95 -2.59 5.50 0.97
CA GLY A 95 -3.23 6.59 0.23
C GLY A 95 -4.76 6.46 0.17
N ASP A 96 -5.34 5.42 0.78
CA ASP A 96 -6.80 5.29 0.92
C ASP A 96 -7.28 6.07 2.15
N SER A 97 -7.92 7.22 1.89
CA SER A 97 -8.43 8.08 2.95
C SER A 97 -9.56 7.40 3.74
N ARG A 98 -10.39 6.57 3.10
CA ARG A 98 -11.51 5.90 3.78
C ARG A 98 -10.97 4.88 4.77
N LEU A 99 -10.02 4.05 4.36
CA LEU A 99 -9.36 3.10 5.26
C LEU A 99 -8.68 3.83 6.41
N TYR A 100 -7.88 4.85 6.11
CA TYR A 100 -7.16 5.63 7.13
C TYR A 100 -8.10 6.21 8.19
N GLN A 101 -9.21 6.84 7.79
CA GLN A 101 -10.15 7.45 8.73
C GLN A 101 -10.77 6.43 9.68
N VAL A 102 -11.01 5.20 9.22
CA VAL A 102 -11.60 4.13 10.02
C VAL A 102 -10.62 3.59 11.06
N VAL A 103 -9.33 3.43 10.69
CA VAL A 103 -8.37 2.70 11.54
C VAL A 103 -7.48 3.60 12.42
N ARG A 104 -7.26 4.86 12.04
CA ARG A 104 -6.24 5.75 12.64
C ARG A 104 -6.31 5.94 14.16
N GLU A 105 -7.50 5.80 14.76
CA GLU A 105 -7.67 5.98 16.22
C GLU A 105 -7.26 4.73 17.01
N LYS A 106 -7.37 3.54 16.39
CA LYS A 106 -7.06 2.25 17.02
C LYS A 106 -5.69 1.72 16.62
N LEU A 107 -5.24 2.02 15.41
CA LEU A 107 -3.99 1.56 14.82
C LEU A 107 -3.05 2.75 14.57
N PRO A 108 -2.30 3.22 15.60
CA PRO A 108 -1.45 4.41 15.48
C PRO A 108 -0.26 4.22 14.55
N TRP A 109 0.07 2.97 14.18
CA TRP A 109 1.10 2.61 13.20
C TRP A 109 0.62 2.75 11.74
N VAL A 110 -0.65 3.11 11.51
CA VAL A 110 -1.16 3.44 10.18
C VAL A 110 -0.91 4.91 9.89
N LEU A 111 -0.17 5.19 8.83
CA LEU A 111 0.27 6.51 8.41
C LEU A 111 -0.46 6.95 7.14
N TRP A 112 -0.91 8.21 7.14
CA TRP A 112 -1.57 8.81 5.97
C TRP A 112 -0.55 9.37 5.00
N LEU A 113 -0.49 8.83 3.77
CA LEU A 113 0.47 9.28 2.75
C LEU A 113 0.35 10.78 2.45
N GLY A 114 -0.86 11.36 2.52
CA GLY A 114 -1.07 12.79 2.29
C GLY A 114 -0.53 13.71 3.39
N ASP A 115 0.00 13.16 4.48
CA ASP A 115 0.79 13.94 5.45
C ASP A 115 2.28 13.98 5.08
N TYR A 116 2.73 13.26 4.06
CA TYR A 116 4.14 13.21 3.67
C TYR A 116 4.68 14.61 3.35
N GLY A 117 5.81 14.96 3.95
CA GLY A 117 6.41 16.30 3.85
C GLY A 117 5.83 17.36 4.81
N LYS A 118 4.84 17.01 5.65
CA LYS A 118 4.39 17.88 6.75
C LYS A 118 5.23 17.63 7.99
N GLU A 119 5.69 18.70 8.65
CA GLU A 119 6.50 18.60 9.87
C GLU A 119 5.77 17.85 11.00
N GLY A 120 6.52 17.01 11.74
CA GLY A 120 6.07 16.45 13.03
C GLY A 120 5.33 15.11 13.01
N LYS A 121 5.11 14.46 11.85
CA LYS A 121 4.34 13.19 11.76
C LYS A 121 5.00 12.04 10.99
N TRP A 122 6.21 12.25 10.47
CA TRP A 122 6.94 11.23 9.73
C TRP A 122 8.25 10.90 10.43
N LEU A 123 8.63 9.63 10.34
CA LEU A 123 9.94 9.15 10.79
C LEU A 123 11.01 10.04 10.18
N LYS A 124 11.73 10.76 11.05
CA LYS A 124 12.90 11.52 10.62
C LYS A 124 13.94 10.48 10.20
N SER A 125 14.44 10.60 8.98
CA SER A 125 15.70 9.98 8.62
C SER A 125 16.79 10.67 9.44
N GLU A 126 17.43 9.94 10.36
CA GLU A 126 18.71 10.36 10.95
C GLU A 126 19.83 10.29 9.91
#